data_AF-A0A2V8KC55-F1
#
_entry.id   AF-A0A2V8KC55-F1
#
_cell.length_a   1.000
_cell.length_b   1.000
_cell.length_c   1.000
_cell.angle_alpha   90.00
_cell.angle_beta   90.00
_cell.angle_gamma   90.00
#
_symmetry.space_group_name_H-M   'P 1'
#
loop_
_entity.id
_entity.type
_entity.pdbx_description
1 polymer ?
#
loop_
_entity_poly.entity_id
_entity_poly.type
_entity_poly.pdbx_seq_one_letter_code
_entity_poly.pdbx_strand_id
1 'polypeptide(L)'
;MSTPSRYSEDEKSPPALRPEAFASVRAEIERMLTELHALGVGLKQNFEQSLSAVANAVEDQLKETISAAEQVVRKQTQLELRTKYGKEIELAMAETAMLDRRLQTANKEFDEQKRILATKLEEADDALGKLQADYRQTADQREELQEKLQQALLKLSTTEESLAEAQAEARQLIADKLEIETRLQQSEAKRIEAEQSAARLLMDTGQAEARRKELETQLKESQERRSELEEAVVKLQAELKLTQTGALAAKGGVEARLKETAARLVETESTLARFRADFNHLQGENQRLESKLADAMANRSDAEVRLREAADRFARAEESIASLREDGNQTNTARAELEAKLKEITASRAELEEKLKETQSTRSQLETRLTAADTRRTVLELEIEKLKSELQTAKASIPAPAAKPETASGITAAGSGVKTVSSKLLEQEIVRVEGMLAEVTKLIDDPASALSTVMRKNVEKTEIEAYLKGIRFTIGQIEPK
;
A
#
# COMPACT_ATOMS: atom_id res chain seq x y z
N MET A 1 -206.56 167.73 -18.73
CA MET A 1 -206.79 168.84 -19.69
C MET A 1 -208.09 168.50 -20.40
N SER A 2 -209.27 169.05 -20.09
CA SER A 2 -209.72 170.39 -19.64
C SER A 2 -210.28 171.23 -20.81
N THR A 3 -211.63 171.32 -20.88
CA THR A 3 -212.51 172.52 -21.15
C THR A 3 -212.19 173.52 -22.28
N PRO A 4 -213.17 174.29 -22.86
CA PRO A 4 -214.65 174.36 -22.69
C PRO A 4 -215.40 174.09 -24.04
N SER A 5 -216.73 174.16 -24.27
CA SER A 5 -217.98 174.55 -23.55
C SER A 5 -218.52 176.00 -23.64
N ARG A 6 -219.49 176.27 -24.55
CA ARG A 6 -220.53 177.36 -24.49
C ARG A 6 -221.65 177.14 -25.56
N TYR A 7 -222.94 177.20 -25.21
CA TYR A 7 -223.94 178.32 -25.30
C TYR A 7 -224.31 178.82 -26.74
N SER A 8 -225.53 179.27 -27.10
CA SER A 8 -226.95 178.91 -26.77
C SER A 8 -227.96 179.95 -27.36
N GLU A 9 -229.05 179.49 -27.99
CA GLU A 9 -230.45 180.02 -28.01
C GLU A 9 -230.84 181.48 -28.45
N ASP A 10 -232.16 181.62 -28.73
CA ASP A 10 -233.04 182.83 -28.75
C ASP A 10 -232.90 183.95 -29.83
N GLU A 11 -233.99 184.63 -30.28
CA GLU A 11 -235.46 184.41 -30.21
C GLU A 11 -236.19 185.32 -31.27
N LYS A 12 -237.35 184.90 -31.86
CA LYS A 12 -238.65 185.65 -31.97
C LYS A 12 -239.58 185.29 -33.15
N SER A 13 -240.89 185.36 -32.88
CA SER A 13 -242.04 185.29 -33.82
C SER A 13 -242.42 186.72 -34.33
N PRO A 14 -243.54 187.00 -35.07
CA PRO A 14 -244.67 186.18 -35.56
C PRO A 14 -244.97 186.46 -37.07
N PRO A 15 -246.19 186.24 -37.64
CA PRO A 15 -247.34 185.42 -37.24
C PRO A 15 -247.65 184.29 -38.26
N ALA A 16 -248.69 183.51 -38.00
CA ALA A 16 -249.18 182.50 -38.95
C ALA A 16 -249.97 183.11 -40.12
N LEU A 17 -249.82 182.55 -41.34
CA LEU A 17 -250.94 182.24 -42.25
C LEU A 17 -250.52 181.41 -43.49
N ARG A 18 -251.22 180.28 -43.67
CA ARG A 18 -251.36 179.42 -44.88
C ARG A 18 -250.18 178.51 -45.30
N PRO A 19 -250.45 177.28 -45.80
CA PRO A 19 -249.45 176.26 -46.13
C PRO A 19 -249.09 176.19 -47.64
N GLU A 20 -248.43 175.07 -48.03
CA GLU A 20 -248.36 174.46 -49.38
C GLU A 20 -247.30 174.90 -50.42
N ALA A 21 -246.41 175.87 -50.15
CA ALA A 21 -245.44 176.33 -51.17
C ALA A 21 -243.99 175.75 -51.10
N PHE A 22 -243.45 175.43 -49.92
CA PHE A 22 -241.98 175.40 -49.72
C PHE A 22 -241.29 174.03 -49.58
N ALA A 23 -242.01 172.91 -49.68
CA ALA A 23 -241.42 171.58 -49.43
C ALA A 23 -240.33 171.15 -50.44
N SER A 24 -240.42 171.62 -51.69
CA SER A 24 -239.58 171.13 -52.81
C SER A 24 -238.09 171.47 -52.66
N VAL A 25 -237.75 172.71 -52.28
CA VAL A 25 -236.37 173.23 -52.36
C VAL A 25 -235.42 172.57 -51.35
N ARG A 26 -235.91 172.11 -50.21
CA ARG A 26 -235.05 171.50 -49.17
C ARG A 26 -234.53 170.11 -49.57
N ALA A 27 -235.30 169.34 -50.34
CA ALA A 27 -234.92 167.98 -50.73
C ALA A 27 -233.70 167.96 -51.67
N GLU A 28 -233.63 168.88 -52.63
CA GLU A 28 -232.57 168.89 -53.64
C GLU A 28 -231.18 169.23 -53.08
N ILE A 29 -231.13 169.99 -51.97
CA ILE A 29 -229.86 170.37 -51.31
C ILE A 29 -229.23 169.16 -50.59
N GLU A 30 -230.03 168.34 -49.90
CA GLU A 30 -229.54 167.10 -49.26
C GLU A 30 -229.11 166.04 -50.29
N ARG A 31 -229.76 166.03 -51.46
CA ARG A 31 -229.35 165.20 -52.59
C ARG A 31 -227.95 165.56 -53.11
N MET A 32 -227.67 166.83 -53.38
CA MET A 32 -226.33 167.23 -53.88
C MET A 32 -225.20 166.92 -52.89
N LEU A 33 -225.46 167.04 -51.58
CA LEU A 33 -224.50 166.71 -50.52
C LEU A 33 -224.20 165.19 -50.46
N THR A 34 -225.19 164.33 -50.71
CA THR A 34 -224.99 162.88 -50.74
C THR A 34 -224.25 162.42 -52.01
N GLU A 35 -224.52 163.03 -53.17
CA GLU A 35 -223.78 162.75 -54.41
C GLU A 35 -222.29 163.14 -54.30
N LEU A 36 -221.98 164.31 -53.72
CA LEU A 36 -220.58 164.73 -53.48
C LEU A 36 -219.82 163.78 -52.55
N HIS A 37 -220.48 163.27 -51.50
CA HIS A 37 -219.84 162.33 -50.57
C HIS A 37 -219.54 160.98 -51.23
N ALA A 38 -220.48 160.45 -52.04
CA ALA A 38 -220.28 159.21 -52.79
C ALA A 38 -219.09 159.30 -53.77
N LEU A 39 -218.93 160.44 -54.45
CA LEU A 39 -217.84 160.68 -55.40
C LEU A 39 -216.47 160.73 -54.69
N GLY A 40 -216.39 161.33 -53.50
CA GLY A 40 -215.19 161.34 -52.66
C GLY A 40 -214.77 159.95 -52.18
N VAL A 41 -215.73 159.10 -51.79
CA VAL A 41 -215.46 157.70 -51.39
C VAL A 41 -214.93 156.87 -52.56
N GLY A 42 -215.60 156.94 -53.72
CA GLY A 42 -215.20 156.17 -54.91
C GLY A 42 -213.80 156.51 -55.42
N LEU A 43 -213.43 157.81 -55.40
CA LEU A 43 -212.10 158.25 -55.85
C LEU A 43 -210.98 157.74 -54.94
N LYS A 44 -211.19 157.74 -53.61
CA LYS A 44 -210.24 157.16 -52.64
C LYS A 44 -210.07 155.65 -52.85
N GLN A 45 -211.18 154.92 -53.02
CA GLN A 45 -211.17 153.47 -53.16
C GLN A 45 -210.46 153.00 -54.44
N ASN A 46 -210.64 153.71 -55.56
CA ASN A 46 -209.92 153.45 -56.81
C ASN A 46 -208.41 153.70 -56.68
N PHE A 47 -208.00 154.73 -55.93
CA PHE A 47 -206.58 155.04 -55.72
C PHE A 47 -205.89 153.99 -54.84
N GLU A 48 -206.57 153.52 -53.78
CA GLU A 48 -206.09 152.43 -52.92
C GLU A 48 -205.97 151.10 -53.68
N GLN A 49 -206.93 150.78 -54.55
CA GLN A 49 -206.85 149.59 -55.42
C GLN A 49 -205.70 149.69 -56.45
N SER A 50 -205.51 150.85 -57.07
CA SER A 50 -204.43 151.07 -58.05
C SER A 50 -203.04 150.90 -57.42
N LEU A 51 -202.82 151.50 -56.23
CA LEU A 51 -201.57 151.33 -55.48
C LEU A 51 -201.33 149.87 -55.07
N SER A 52 -202.37 149.15 -54.62
CA SER A 52 -202.27 147.72 -54.28
C SER A 52 -201.89 146.86 -55.50
N ALA A 53 -202.51 147.10 -56.65
CA ALA A 53 -202.20 146.39 -57.89
C ALA A 53 -200.74 146.62 -58.35
N VAL A 54 -200.25 147.86 -58.28
CA VAL A 54 -198.85 148.20 -58.62
C VAL A 54 -197.87 147.59 -57.62
N ALA A 55 -198.17 147.63 -56.31
CA ALA A 55 -197.33 147.03 -55.28
C ALA A 55 -197.16 145.51 -55.49
N ASN A 56 -198.26 144.79 -55.71
CA ASN A 56 -198.24 143.35 -55.94
C ASN A 56 -197.45 142.99 -57.21
N ALA A 57 -197.66 143.72 -58.31
CA ALA A 57 -196.94 143.48 -59.57
C ALA A 57 -195.42 143.70 -59.43
N VAL A 58 -195.00 144.72 -58.68
CA VAL A 58 -193.59 144.96 -58.35
C VAL A 58 -193.04 143.85 -57.45
N GLU A 59 -193.80 143.40 -56.45
CA GLU A 59 -193.37 142.32 -55.54
C GLU A 59 -193.18 140.98 -56.27
N ASP A 60 -194.10 140.61 -57.16
CA ASP A 60 -194.01 139.35 -57.91
C ASP A 60 -192.90 139.40 -58.98
N GLN A 61 -192.70 140.54 -59.65
CA GLN A 61 -191.55 140.71 -60.56
C GLN A 61 -190.21 140.67 -59.79
N LEU A 62 -190.18 141.14 -58.53
CA LEU A 62 -189.01 141.01 -57.65
C LEU A 62 -188.77 139.54 -57.27
N LYS A 63 -189.82 138.79 -56.90
CA LYS A 63 -189.73 137.34 -56.58
C LYS A 63 -189.22 136.53 -57.77
N GLU A 64 -189.73 136.80 -58.98
CA GLU A 64 -189.31 136.08 -60.19
C GLU A 64 -187.84 136.37 -60.53
N THR A 65 -187.42 137.63 -60.51
CA THR A 65 -186.03 138.02 -60.79
C THR A 65 -185.04 137.50 -59.73
N ILE A 66 -185.41 137.51 -58.44
CA ILE A 66 -184.63 136.88 -57.36
C ILE A 66 -184.54 135.36 -57.57
N SER A 67 -185.65 134.69 -57.89
CA SER A 67 -185.68 133.23 -58.12
C SER A 67 -184.82 132.81 -59.31
N ALA A 68 -184.83 133.60 -60.39
CA ALA A 68 -183.97 133.40 -61.55
C ALA A 68 -182.48 133.58 -61.21
N ALA A 69 -182.13 134.65 -60.49
CA ALA A 69 -180.77 134.92 -60.04
C ALA A 69 -180.26 133.80 -59.11
N GLU A 70 -181.06 133.36 -58.14
CA GLU A 70 -180.73 132.22 -57.27
C GLU A 70 -180.48 130.94 -58.07
N GLN A 71 -181.32 130.64 -59.07
CA GLN A 71 -181.14 129.41 -59.84
C GLN A 71 -179.86 129.45 -60.71
N VAL A 72 -179.48 130.62 -61.24
CA VAL A 72 -178.20 130.82 -61.94
C VAL A 72 -177.03 130.63 -60.98
N VAL A 73 -177.04 131.28 -59.82
CA VAL A 73 -176.00 131.14 -58.79
C VAL A 73 -175.85 129.69 -58.35
N ARG A 74 -176.95 129.01 -57.98
CA ARG A 74 -176.94 127.59 -57.58
C ARG A 74 -176.33 126.69 -58.66
N LYS A 75 -176.66 126.90 -59.94
CA LYS A 75 -176.09 126.15 -61.08
C LYS A 75 -174.60 126.42 -61.25
N GLN A 76 -174.18 127.69 -61.16
CA GLN A 76 -172.77 128.05 -61.29
C GLN A 76 -171.94 127.52 -60.12
N THR A 77 -172.37 127.68 -58.88
CA THR A 77 -171.69 127.09 -57.70
C THR A 77 -171.64 125.56 -57.81
N GLN A 78 -172.68 124.89 -58.29
CA GLN A 78 -172.63 123.44 -58.51
C GLN A 78 -171.62 123.03 -59.60
N LEU A 79 -171.47 123.83 -60.66
CA LEU A 79 -170.46 123.62 -61.70
C LEU A 79 -169.05 123.84 -61.15
N GLU A 80 -168.81 124.94 -60.43
CA GLU A 80 -167.53 125.28 -59.81
C GLU A 80 -167.09 124.21 -58.79
N LEU A 81 -168.00 123.76 -57.92
CA LEU A 81 -167.75 122.67 -56.99
C LEU A 81 -167.43 121.36 -57.72
N ARG A 82 -168.15 121.01 -58.80
CA ARG A 82 -167.85 119.83 -59.63
C ARG A 82 -166.50 119.93 -60.33
N THR A 83 -166.15 121.10 -60.88
CA THR A 83 -164.86 121.31 -61.56
C THR A 83 -163.69 121.32 -60.58
N LYS A 84 -163.88 121.86 -59.38
CA LYS A 84 -162.87 121.84 -58.31
C LYS A 84 -162.68 120.42 -57.76
N TYR A 85 -163.73 119.83 -57.18
CA TYR A 85 -163.63 118.52 -56.57
C TYR A 85 -163.37 117.39 -57.58
N GLY A 86 -163.83 117.51 -58.82
CA GLY A 86 -163.47 116.59 -59.90
C GLY A 86 -161.96 116.55 -60.15
N LYS A 87 -161.31 117.72 -60.27
CA LYS A 87 -159.85 117.82 -60.42
C LYS A 87 -159.08 117.38 -59.18
N GLU A 88 -159.59 117.66 -57.99
CA GLU A 88 -158.99 117.20 -56.73
C GLU A 88 -159.05 115.67 -56.60
N ILE A 89 -160.15 115.03 -57.05
CA ILE A 89 -160.31 113.57 -57.11
C ILE A 89 -159.40 112.97 -58.20
N GLU A 90 -159.37 113.55 -59.41
CA GLU A 90 -158.47 113.10 -60.50
C GLU A 90 -156.99 113.16 -60.07
N LEU A 91 -156.59 114.24 -59.40
CA LEU A 91 -155.24 114.39 -58.84
C LEU A 91 -154.96 113.36 -57.75
N ALA A 92 -155.86 113.19 -56.78
CA ALA A 92 -155.70 112.20 -55.71
C ALA A 92 -155.63 110.76 -56.25
N MET A 93 -156.40 110.43 -57.30
CA MET A 93 -156.32 109.14 -58.00
C MET A 93 -154.99 108.96 -58.76
N ALA A 94 -154.48 110.01 -59.39
CA ALA A 94 -153.17 109.98 -60.05
C ALA A 94 -152.00 109.86 -59.06
N GLU A 95 -152.06 110.56 -57.92
CA GLU A 95 -151.11 110.44 -56.82
C GLU A 95 -151.15 109.04 -56.20
N THR A 96 -152.34 108.51 -55.91
CA THR A 96 -152.51 107.14 -55.42
C THR A 96 -151.91 106.13 -56.40
N ALA A 97 -152.21 106.23 -57.70
CA ALA A 97 -151.65 105.34 -58.71
C ALA A 97 -150.13 105.49 -58.88
N MET A 98 -149.54 106.66 -58.59
CA MET A 98 -148.08 106.82 -58.53
C MET A 98 -147.47 106.22 -57.26
N LEU A 99 -148.14 106.33 -56.11
CA LEU A 99 -147.74 105.70 -54.86
C LEU A 99 -147.80 104.17 -54.96
N ASP A 100 -148.88 103.61 -55.51
CA ASP A 100 -149.02 102.18 -55.78
C ASP A 100 -147.92 101.65 -56.71
N ARG A 101 -147.58 102.40 -57.77
CA ARG A 101 -146.46 102.04 -58.66
C ARG A 101 -145.12 102.08 -57.94
N ARG A 102 -144.86 103.10 -57.10
CA ARG A 102 -143.64 103.20 -56.28
C ARG A 102 -143.56 102.04 -55.28
N LEU A 103 -144.67 101.68 -54.63
CA LEU A 103 -144.77 100.55 -53.70
C LEU A 103 -144.55 99.22 -54.41
N GLN A 104 -145.13 99.01 -55.61
CA GLN A 104 -144.86 97.82 -56.42
C GLN A 104 -143.40 97.71 -56.87
N THR A 105 -142.74 98.82 -57.22
CA THR A 105 -141.31 98.82 -57.55
C THR A 105 -140.47 98.52 -56.31
N ALA A 106 -140.71 99.20 -55.19
CA ALA A 106 -139.99 98.97 -53.93
C ALA A 106 -140.15 97.52 -53.42
N ASN A 107 -141.34 96.93 -53.54
CA ASN A 107 -141.56 95.53 -53.18
C ASN A 107 -140.79 94.57 -54.10
N LYS A 108 -140.71 94.84 -55.42
CA LYS A 108 -139.90 94.05 -56.36
C LYS A 108 -138.41 94.16 -56.06
N GLU A 109 -137.91 95.36 -55.76
CA GLU A 109 -136.52 95.60 -55.37
C GLU A 109 -136.19 94.89 -54.04
N PHE A 110 -137.11 94.92 -53.07
CA PHE A 110 -136.97 94.21 -51.80
C PHE A 110 -137.00 92.67 -51.97
N ASP A 111 -137.93 92.12 -52.76
CA ASP A 111 -137.98 90.68 -53.05
C ASP A 111 -136.72 90.22 -53.80
N GLU A 112 -136.17 91.03 -54.70
CA GLU A 112 -134.94 90.71 -55.42
C GLU A 112 -133.70 90.80 -54.52
N GLN A 113 -133.60 91.83 -53.66
CA GLN A 113 -132.57 91.89 -52.61
C GLN A 113 -132.67 90.68 -51.67
N LYS A 114 -133.88 90.26 -51.30
CA LYS A 114 -134.14 89.07 -50.48
C LYS A 114 -133.70 87.77 -51.18
N ARG A 115 -133.91 87.63 -52.49
CA ARG A 115 -133.34 86.52 -53.28
C ARG A 115 -131.82 86.54 -53.27
N ILE A 116 -131.21 87.68 -53.57
CA ILE A 116 -129.73 87.85 -53.61
C ILE A 116 -129.10 87.57 -52.24
N LEU A 117 -129.77 87.93 -51.14
CA LEU A 117 -129.32 87.59 -49.79
C LEU A 117 -129.52 86.11 -49.46
N ALA A 118 -130.60 85.48 -49.93
CA ALA A 118 -130.83 84.04 -49.75
C ALA A 118 -129.79 83.20 -50.52
N THR A 119 -129.49 83.51 -51.78
CA THR A 119 -128.46 82.77 -52.55
C THR A 119 -127.06 82.99 -51.96
N LYS A 120 -126.74 84.19 -51.48
CA LYS A 120 -125.47 84.44 -50.78
C LYS A 120 -125.34 83.74 -49.43
N LEU A 121 -126.46 83.52 -48.73
CA LEU A 121 -126.48 82.73 -47.50
C LEU A 121 -126.25 81.24 -47.83
N GLU A 122 -126.95 80.72 -48.85
CA GLU A 122 -126.77 79.36 -49.36
C GLU A 122 -125.32 79.12 -49.85
N GLU A 123 -124.76 80.02 -50.65
CA GLU A 123 -123.34 80.01 -51.07
C GLU A 123 -122.37 80.02 -49.87
N ALA A 124 -122.68 80.77 -48.81
CA ALA A 124 -121.84 80.86 -47.61
C ALA A 124 -121.93 79.61 -46.72
N ASP A 125 -123.13 79.06 -46.51
CA ASP A 125 -123.34 77.81 -45.77
C ASP A 125 -122.71 76.62 -46.52
N ASP A 126 -122.82 76.59 -47.85
CA ASP A 126 -122.25 75.55 -48.71
C ASP A 126 -120.70 75.65 -48.79
N ALA A 127 -120.13 76.87 -48.70
CA ALA A 127 -118.69 77.08 -48.54
C ALA A 127 -118.19 76.71 -47.12
N LEU A 128 -118.98 77.02 -46.08
CA LEU A 128 -118.68 76.67 -44.69
C LEU A 128 -118.74 75.16 -44.47
N GLY A 129 -119.70 74.46 -45.10
CA GLY A 129 -119.80 73.00 -45.11
C GLY A 129 -118.57 72.33 -45.75
N LYS A 130 -118.08 72.85 -46.88
CA LYS A 130 -116.83 72.40 -47.51
C LYS A 130 -115.63 72.62 -46.60
N LEU A 131 -115.48 73.83 -46.04
CA LEU A 131 -114.38 74.14 -45.11
C LEU A 131 -114.41 73.27 -43.85
N GLN A 132 -115.60 72.90 -43.34
CA GLN A 132 -115.72 71.94 -42.23
C GLN A 132 -115.33 70.51 -42.63
N ALA A 133 -115.64 70.08 -43.86
CA ALA A 133 -115.20 68.79 -44.38
C ALA A 133 -113.67 68.73 -44.55
N ASP A 134 -113.08 69.76 -45.16
CA ASP A 134 -111.62 69.90 -45.34
C ASP A 134 -110.90 69.96 -43.98
N TYR A 135 -111.47 70.67 -42.99
CA TYR A 135 -110.92 70.73 -41.64
C TYR A 135 -110.95 69.38 -40.92
N ARG A 136 -112.04 68.59 -41.07
CA ARG A 136 -112.11 67.22 -40.54
C ARG A 136 -111.09 66.31 -41.22
N GLN A 137 -111.07 66.30 -42.55
CA GLN A 137 -110.12 65.48 -43.31
C GLN A 137 -108.65 65.80 -42.96
N THR A 138 -108.31 67.07 -42.76
CA THR A 138 -106.94 67.47 -42.35
C THR A 138 -106.64 67.20 -40.87
N ALA A 139 -107.66 67.17 -39.99
CA ALA A 139 -107.51 66.68 -38.63
C ALA A 139 -107.28 65.16 -38.59
N ASP A 140 -108.08 64.38 -39.32
CA ASP A 140 -107.97 62.92 -39.42
C ASP A 140 -106.59 62.51 -39.98
N GLN A 141 -106.14 63.18 -41.05
CA GLN A 141 -104.80 62.98 -41.63
C GLN A 141 -103.67 63.34 -40.64
N ARG A 142 -103.84 64.38 -39.84
CA ARG A 142 -102.87 64.75 -38.80
C ARG A 142 -102.82 63.68 -37.71
N GLU A 143 -103.96 63.13 -37.29
CA GLU A 143 -104.02 62.08 -36.28
C GLU A 143 -103.36 60.78 -36.79
N GLU A 144 -103.67 60.36 -38.02
CA GLU A 144 -103.03 59.20 -38.66
C GLU A 144 -101.50 59.37 -38.80
N LEU A 145 -101.02 60.58 -39.13
CA LEU A 145 -99.58 60.90 -39.16
C LEU A 145 -98.96 60.91 -37.75
N GLN A 146 -99.70 61.33 -36.74
CA GLN A 146 -99.24 61.33 -35.34
C GLN A 146 -99.12 59.90 -34.79
N GLU A 147 -100.08 59.01 -35.10
CA GLU A 147 -99.99 57.57 -34.79
C GLU A 147 -98.80 56.91 -35.50
N LYS A 148 -98.62 57.18 -36.80
CA LYS A 148 -97.47 56.67 -37.58
C LYS A 148 -96.14 57.14 -36.99
N LEU A 149 -96.05 58.39 -36.55
CA LEU A 149 -94.86 58.94 -35.89
C LEU A 149 -94.61 58.28 -34.53
N GLN A 150 -95.63 58.09 -33.70
CA GLN A 150 -95.50 57.38 -32.42
C GLN A 150 -95.06 55.92 -32.63
N GLN A 151 -95.64 55.22 -33.61
CA GLN A 151 -95.24 53.85 -33.95
C GLN A 151 -93.80 53.79 -34.48
N ALA A 152 -93.37 54.79 -35.25
CA ALA A 152 -91.98 54.89 -35.72
C ALA A 152 -90.98 55.14 -34.57
N LEU A 153 -91.33 56.01 -33.62
CA LEU A 153 -90.52 56.26 -32.42
C LEU A 153 -90.41 55.03 -31.50
N LEU A 154 -91.51 54.30 -31.30
CA LEU A 154 -91.49 53.03 -30.55
C LEU A 154 -90.61 51.99 -31.24
N LYS A 155 -90.74 51.84 -32.56
CA LYS A 155 -89.87 50.95 -33.36
C LYS A 155 -88.40 51.35 -33.24
N LEU A 156 -88.09 52.64 -33.37
CA LEU A 156 -86.73 53.17 -33.21
C LEU A 156 -86.16 52.79 -31.84
N SER A 157 -86.89 53.06 -30.76
CA SER A 157 -86.49 52.71 -29.39
C SER A 157 -86.20 51.21 -29.24
N THR A 158 -87.04 50.32 -29.77
CA THR A 158 -86.80 48.87 -29.72
C THR A 158 -85.59 48.42 -30.57
N THR A 159 -85.29 49.12 -31.67
CA THR A 159 -84.07 48.86 -32.46
C THR A 159 -82.81 49.43 -31.83
N GLU A 160 -82.91 50.52 -31.07
CA GLU A 160 -81.79 51.09 -30.30
C GLU A 160 -81.47 50.21 -29.07
N GLU A 161 -82.50 49.69 -28.39
CA GLU A 161 -82.37 48.75 -27.27
C GLU A 161 -81.71 47.44 -27.71
N SER A 162 -82.25 46.77 -28.74
CA SER A 162 -81.66 45.52 -29.28
C SER A 162 -80.26 45.72 -29.91
N LEU A 163 -79.96 46.92 -30.43
CA LEU A 163 -78.60 47.28 -30.85
C LEU A 163 -77.65 47.46 -29.65
N ALA A 164 -78.13 48.01 -28.54
CA ALA A 164 -77.34 48.13 -27.32
C ALA A 164 -77.07 46.75 -26.67
N GLU A 165 -78.06 45.86 -26.66
CA GLU A 165 -77.90 44.44 -26.27
C GLU A 165 -76.85 43.74 -27.14
N ALA A 166 -76.99 43.79 -28.48
CA ALA A 166 -76.03 43.19 -29.40
C ALA A 166 -74.60 43.78 -29.26
N GLN A 167 -74.47 45.06 -28.92
CA GLN A 167 -73.17 45.68 -28.60
C GLN A 167 -72.61 45.19 -27.26
N ALA A 168 -73.45 44.90 -26.26
CA ALA A 168 -73.01 44.32 -24.99
C ALA A 168 -72.56 42.86 -25.18
N GLU A 169 -73.33 42.05 -25.90
CA GLU A 169 -72.97 40.68 -26.27
C GLU A 169 -71.65 40.64 -27.05
N ALA A 170 -71.49 41.51 -28.07
CA ALA A 170 -70.24 41.58 -28.84
C ALA A 170 -69.03 41.93 -27.97
N ARG A 171 -69.18 42.80 -26.95
CA ARG A 171 -68.11 43.12 -26.00
C ARG A 171 -67.80 41.93 -25.08
N GLN A 172 -68.82 41.20 -24.62
CA GLN A 172 -68.64 40.00 -23.80
C GLN A 172 -67.91 38.91 -24.59
N LEU A 173 -68.33 38.62 -25.83
CA LEU A 173 -67.68 37.63 -26.70
C LEU A 173 -66.21 37.99 -27.02
N ILE A 174 -65.88 39.28 -27.10
CA ILE A 174 -64.48 39.73 -27.23
C ILE A 174 -63.68 39.45 -25.93
N ALA A 175 -64.27 39.69 -24.76
CA ALA A 175 -63.63 39.39 -23.47
C ALA A 175 -63.44 37.87 -23.28
N ASP A 176 -64.46 37.08 -23.54
CA ASP A 176 -64.44 35.60 -23.46
C ASP A 176 -63.39 35.03 -24.41
N LYS A 177 -63.31 35.54 -25.65
CA LYS A 177 -62.26 35.15 -26.62
C LYS A 177 -60.86 35.42 -26.04
N LEU A 178 -60.63 36.59 -25.46
CA LEU A 178 -59.33 36.97 -24.90
C LEU A 178 -58.96 36.12 -23.68
N GLU A 179 -59.93 35.72 -22.84
CA GLU A 179 -59.68 34.76 -21.76
C GLU A 179 -59.30 33.38 -22.32
N ILE A 180 -60.05 32.86 -23.30
CA ILE A 180 -59.80 31.56 -23.93
C ILE A 180 -58.43 31.55 -24.63
N GLU A 181 -58.08 32.62 -25.35
CA GLU A 181 -56.79 32.78 -26.04
C GLU A 181 -55.63 32.83 -25.05
N THR A 182 -55.80 33.54 -23.92
CA THR A 182 -54.82 33.56 -22.81
C THR A 182 -54.66 32.17 -22.17
N ARG A 183 -55.77 31.46 -21.93
CA ARG A 183 -55.77 30.11 -21.35
C ARG A 183 -55.16 29.07 -22.29
N LEU A 184 -55.37 29.21 -23.60
CA LEU A 184 -54.73 28.39 -24.63
C LEU A 184 -53.21 28.58 -24.60
N GLN A 185 -52.71 29.81 -24.68
CA GLN A 185 -51.27 30.12 -24.60
C GLN A 185 -50.63 29.58 -23.30
N GLN A 186 -51.30 29.70 -22.16
CA GLN A 186 -50.84 29.10 -20.89
C GLN A 186 -50.80 27.56 -20.93
N SER A 187 -51.73 26.91 -21.64
CA SER A 187 -51.73 25.45 -21.81
C SER A 187 -50.63 24.98 -22.77
N GLU A 188 -50.34 25.74 -23.83
CA GLU A 188 -49.27 25.47 -24.79
C GLU A 188 -47.90 25.64 -24.14
N ALA A 189 -47.68 26.68 -23.33
CA ALA A 189 -46.47 26.87 -22.55
C ALA A 189 -46.23 25.66 -21.62
N LYS A 190 -47.25 25.23 -20.86
CA LYS A 190 -47.17 24.04 -19.99
C LYS A 190 -46.93 22.75 -20.77
N ARG A 191 -47.49 22.60 -21.98
CA ARG A 191 -47.20 21.47 -22.87
C ARG A 191 -45.73 21.46 -23.29
N ILE A 192 -45.18 22.61 -23.69
CA ILE A 192 -43.78 22.75 -24.10
C ILE A 192 -42.83 22.47 -22.92
N GLU A 193 -43.14 22.96 -21.72
CA GLU A 193 -42.40 22.63 -20.49
C GLU A 193 -42.44 21.13 -20.18
N ALA A 194 -43.61 20.49 -20.28
CA ALA A 194 -43.77 19.06 -20.09
C ALA A 194 -42.98 18.24 -21.13
N GLU A 195 -43.03 18.61 -22.41
CA GLU A 195 -42.28 17.97 -23.50
C GLU A 195 -40.77 18.13 -23.32
N GLN A 196 -40.29 19.30 -22.89
CA GLN A 196 -38.88 19.49 -22.52
C GLN A 196 -38.47 18.64 -21.31
N SER A 197 -39.34 18.48 -20.30
CA SER A 197 -39.06 17.64 -19.14
C SER A 197 -39.00 16.15 -19.51
N ALA A 198 -39.90 15.70 -20.39
CA ALA A 198 -39.91 14.33 -20.90
C ALA A 198 -38.68 14.03 -21.77
N ALA A 199 -38.26 14.97 -22.62
CA ALA A 199 -37.05 14.84 -23.42
C ALA A 199 -35.78 14.70 -22.56
N ARG A 200 -35.67 15.46 -21.44
CA ARG A 200 -34.59 15.30 -20.46
C ARG A 200 -34.64 13.93 -19.78
N LEU A 201 -35.81 13.51 -19.28
CA LEU A 201 -35.96 12.21 -18.63
C LEU A 201 -35.63 11.04 -19.56
N LEU A 202 -35.96 11.12 -20.86
CA LEU A 202 -35.57 10.13 -21.87
C LEU A 202 -34.05 10.09 -22.07
N MET A 203 -33.39 11.26 -22.14
CA MET A 203 -31.92 11.33 -22.23
C MET A 203 -31.25 10.75 -20.98
N ASP A 204 -31.72 11.13 -19.79
CA ASP A 204 -31.17 10.66 -18.51
C ASP A 204 -31.39 9.15 -18.32
N THR A 205 -32.54 8.62 -18.77
CA THR A 205 -32.82 7.17 -18.80
C THR A 205 -31.87 6.45 -19.76
N GLY A 206 -31.62 7.00 -20.95
CA GLY A 206 -30.65 6.46 -21.91
C GLY A 206 -29.21 6.44 -21.35
N GLN A 207 -28.80 7.49 -20.64
CA GLN A 207 -27.51 7.52 -19.94
C GLN A 207 -27.44 6.51 -18.80
N ALA A 208 -28.53 6.35 -18.03
CA ALA A 208 -28.62 5.36 -16.96
C ALA A 208 -28.54 3.93 -17.50
N GLU A 209 -29.21 3.63 -18.62
CA GLU A 209 -29.09 2.34 -19.31
C GLU A 209 -27.67 2.07 -19.83
N ALA A 210 -27.02 3.08 -20.42
CA ALA A 210 -25.65 2.96 -20.90
C ALA A 210 -24.69 2.62 -19.75
N ARG A 211 -24.76 3.38 -18.64
CA ARG A 211 -24.00 3.09 -17.41
C ARG A 211 -24.34 1.73 -16.81
N ARG A 212 -25.60 1.28 -16.88
CA ARG A 212 -25.99 -0.06 -16.42
C ARG A 212 -25.32 -1.16 -17.25
N LYS A 213 -25.28 -1.02 -18.58
CA LYS A 213 -24.62 -1.96 -19.50
C LYS A 213 -23.10 -1.98 -19.28
N GLU A 214 -22.50 -0.81 -19.03
CA GLU A 214 -21.09 -0.67 -18.66
C GLU A 214 -20.77 -1.39 -17.34
N LEU A 215 -21.53 -1.12 -16.27
CA LEU A 215 -21.38 -1.80 -14.98
C LEU A 215 -21.64 -3.31 -15.06
N GLU A 216 -22.60 -3.76 -15.89
CA GLU A 216 -22.85 -5.18 -16.13
C GLU A 216 -21.66 -5.86 -16.86
N THR A 217 -20.92 -5.11 -17.69
CA THR A 217 -19.71 -5.58 -18.36
C THR A 217 -18.54 -5.65 -17.37
N GLN A 218 -18.31 -4.59 -16.60
CA GLN A 218 -17.29 -4.54 -15.55
C GLN A 218 -17.50 -5.63 -14.48
N LEU A 219 -18.76 -5.96 -14.16
CA LEU A 219 -19.09 -7.06 -13.25
C LEU A 219 -18.71 -8.42 -13.83
N LYS A 220 -18.95 -8.67 -15.13
CA LYS A 220 -18.55 -9.91 -15.81
C LYS A 220 -17.03 -10.05 -15.86
N GLU A 221 -16.30 -9.01 -16.26
CA GLU A 221 -14.82 -9.01 -16.21
C GLU A 221 -14.30 -9.28 -14.78
N SER A 222 -14.95 -8.72 -13.76
CA SER A 222 -14.57 -8.94 -12.35
C SER A 222 -14.87 -10.37 -11.88
N GLN A 223 -15.92 -11.00 -12.39
CA GLN A 223 -16.25 -12.41 -12.13
C GLN A 223 -15.29 -13.36 -12.87
N GLU A 224 -14.90 -13.03 -14.10
CA GLU A 224 -13.90 -13.77 -14.88
C GLU A 224 -12.53 -13.70 -14.21
N ARG A 225 -12.01 -12.51 -13.92
CA ARG A 225 -10.75 -12.31 -13.16
C ARG A 225 -10.77 -12.99 -11.80
N ARG A 226 -11.91 -12.98 -11.10
CA ARG A 226 -12.07 -13.71 -9.84
C ARG A 226 -11.98 -15.23 -10.05
N SER A 227 -12.58 -15.76 -11.11
CA SER A 227 -12.53 -17.19 -11.43
C SER A 227 -11.11 -17.64 -11.79
N GLU A 228 -10.37 -16.84 -12.58
CA GLU A 228 -8.95 -17.05 -12.87
C GLU A 228 -8.10 -17.07 -11.59
N LEU A 229 -8.34 -16.13 -10.66
CA LEU A 229 -7.66 -16.07 -9.37
C LEU A 229 -8.01 -17.25 -8.45
N GLU A 230 -9.27 -17.70 -8.44
CA GLU A 230 -9.68 -18.89 -7.69
C GLU A 230 -9.03 -20.16 -8.27
N GLU A 231 -8.93 -20.31 -9.60
CA GLU A 231 -8.20 -21.41 -10.23
C GLU A 231 -6.68 -21.35 -9.93
N ALA A 232 -6.08 -20.16 -9.97
CA ALA A 232 -4.68 -19.94 -9.61
C ALA A 232 -4.39 -20.29 -8.14
N VAL A 233 -5.29 -19.94 -7.21
CA VAL A 233 -5.19 -20.32 -5.79
C VAL A 233 -5.31 -21.84 -5.63
N VAL A 234 -6.18 -22.52 -6.38
CA VAL A 234 -6.28 -23.99 -6.37
C VAL A 234 -4.99 -24.64 -6.89
N LYS A 235 -4.39 -24.12 -7.97
CA LYS A 235 -3.09 -24.58 -8.50
C LYS A 235 -1.98 -24.40 -7.45
N LEU A 236 -1.85 -23.22 -6.86
CA LEU A 236 -0.86 -22.94 -5.81
C LEU A 236 -1.07 -23.80 -4.55
N GLN A 237 -2.31 -24.11 -4.16
CA GLN A 237 -2.58 -25.06 -3.08
C GLN A 237 -2.19 -26.50 -3.43
N ALA A 238 -2.33 -26.92 -4.69
CA ALA A 238 -1.89 -28.23 -5.16
C ALA A 238 -0.36 -28.32 -5.18
N GLU A 239 0.32 -27.30 -5.69
CA GLU A 239 1.79 -27.18 -5.68
C GLU A 239 2.35 -27.12 -4.25
N LEU A 240 1.68 -26.41 -3.32
CA LEU A 240 2.06 -26.38 -1.91
C LEU A 240 1.91 -27.76 -1.26
N LYS A 241 0.85 -28.51 -1.56
CA LYS A 241 0.68 -29.91 -1.08
C LYS A 241 1.72 -30.86 -1.69
N LEU A 242 2.06 -30.69 -2.97
CA LEU A 242 3.08 -31.48 -3.65
C LEU A 242 4.48 -31.22 -3.08
N THR A 243 4.84 -29.96 -2.87
CA THR A 243 6.12 -29.57 -2.27
C THR A 243 6.20 -29.95 -0.79
N GLN A 244 5.11 -29.87 -0.02
CA GLN A 244 5.06 -30.38 1.36
C GLN A 244 5.23 -31.90 1.42
N THR A 245 4.55 -32.68 0.57
CA THR A 245 4.72 -34.14 0.55
C THR A 245 6.12 -34.55 0.06
N GLY A 246 6.67 -33.87 -0.94
CA GLY A 246 8.06 -34.01 -1.37
C GLY A 246 9.07 -33.68 -0.26
N ALA A 247 8.86 -32.59 0.50
CA ALA A 247 9.71 -32.21 1.63
C ALA A 247 9.62 -33.19 2.80
N LEU A 248 8.44 -33.76 3.09
CA LEU A 248 8.26 -34.81 4.09
C LEU A 248 8.96 -36.11 3.66
N ALA A 249 8.85 -36.51 2.39
CA ALA A 249 9.57 -37.66 1.84
C ALA A 249 11.10 -37.45 1.88
N ALA A 250 11.58 -36.26 1.50
CA ALA A 250 12.99 -35.89 1.58
C ALA A 250 13.49 -35.89 3.04
N LYS A 251 12.72 -35.36 3.98
CA LYS A 251 13.03 -35.42 5.42
C LYS A 251 13.11 -36.86 5.91
N GLY A 252 12.16 -37.73 5.52
CA GLY A 252 12.21 -39.16 5.84
C GLY A 252 13.44 -39.86 5.27
N GLY A 253 13.84 -39.53 4.04
CA GLY A 253 15.06 -40.03 3.41
C GLY A 253 16.34 -39.55 4.10
N VAL A 254 16.39 -38.30 4.56
CA VAL A 254 17.50 -37.76 5.37
C VAL A 254 17.54 -38.41 6.76
N GLU A 255 16.39 -38.61 7.41
CA GLU A 255 16.30 -39.27 8.71
C GLU A 255 16.70 -40.75 8.63
N ALA A 256 16.33 -41.44 7.56
CA ALA A 256 16.79 -42.81 7.27
C ALA A 256 18.31 -42.86 7.06
N ARG A 257 18.87 -41.96 6.23
CA ARG A 257 20.33 -41.83 6.04
C ARG A 257 21.06 -41.49 7.35
N LEU A 258 20.47 -40.67 8.22
CA LEU A 258 21.06 -40.29 9.50
C LEU A 258 21.04 -41.44 10.51
N LYS A 259 20.00 -42.28 10.49
CA LYS A 259 19.97 -43.55 11.25
C LYS A 259 21.00 -44.54 10.70
N GLU A 260 21.19 -44.60 9.39
CA GLU A 260 22.22 -45.43 8.75
C GLU A 260 23.64 -44.95 9.10
N THR A 261 23.94 -43.65 9.01
CA THR A 261 25.26 -43.13 9.38
C THR A 261 25.53 -43.23 10.87
N ALA A 262 24.51 -43.09 11.73
CA ALA A 262 24.64 -43.35 13.16
C ALA A 262 24.94 -44.84 13.45
N ALA A 263 24.27 -45.78 12.76
CA ALA A 263 24.56 -47.21 12.89
C ALA A 263 25.99 -47.55 12.41
N ARG A 264 26.41 -47.01 11.25
CA ARG A 264 27.79 -47.12 10.73
C ARG A 264 28.81 -46.50 11.70
N LEU A 265 28.49 -45.39 12.37
CA LEU A 265 29.36 -44.77 13.37
C LEU A 265 29.53 -45.66 14.60
N VAL A 266 28.44 -46.23 15.14
CA VAL A 266 28.53 -47.20 16.25
C VAL A 266 29.32 -48.44 15.84
N GLU A 267 29.21 -48.89 14.59
CA GLU A 267 30.04 -49.97 14.05
C GLU A 267 31.53 -49.57 14.01
N THR A 268 31.89 -48.38 13.53
CA THR A 268 33.30 -47.93 13.52
C THR A 268 33.85 -47.62 14.91
N GLU A 269 33.03 -47.16 15.85
CA GLU A 269 33.40 -47.07 17.27
C GLU A 269 33.68 -48.47 17.85
N SER A 270 32.91 -49.49 17.45
CA SER A 270 33.14 -50.89 17.88
C SER A 270 34.41 -51.50 17.27
N THR A 271 34.83 -51.11 16.06
CA THR A 271 36.09 -51.56 15.46
C THR A 271 37.28 -50.80 16.04
N LEU A 272 37.15 -49.50 16.28
CA LEU A 272 38.16 -48.71 17.01
C LEU A 272 38.35 -49.21 18.45
N ALA A 273 37.28 -49.59 19.15
CA ALA A 273 37.37 -50.20 20.48
C ALA A 273 38.13 -51.54 20.46
N ARG A 274 37.90 -52.38 19.43
CA ARG A 274 38.66 -53.62 19.20
C ARG A 274 40.13 -53.32 18.91
N PHE A 275 40.45 -52.48 17.92
CA PHE A 275 41.83 -52.08 17.63
C PHE A 275 42.56 -51.48 18.82
N ARG A 276 41.86 -50.77 19.72
CA ARG A 276 42.45 -50.24 20.96
C ARG A 276 42.72 -51.33 21.99
N ALA A 277 41.88 -52.35 22.08
CA ALA A 277 42.15 -53.54 22.90
C ALA A 277 43.32 -54.36 22.34
N ASP A 278 43.36 -54.57 21.02
CA ASP A 278 44.45 -55.26 20.32
C ASP A 278 45.79 -54.53 20.48
N PHE A 279 45.79 -53.20 20.34
CA PHE A 279 46.96 -52.36 20.59
C PHE A 279 47.46 -52.45 22.04
N ASN A 280 46.55 -52.38 23.03
CA ASN A 280 46.93 -52.54 24.44
C ASN A 280 47.49 -53.95 24.71
N HIS A 281 46.95 -54.99 24.06
CA HIS A 281 47.45 -56.35 24.17
C HIS A 281 48.86 -56.48 23.58
N LEU A 282 49.09 -55.98 22.36
CA LEU A 282 50.39 -55.93 21.70
C LEU A 282 51.41 -55.09 22.49
N GLN A 283 51.00 -54.00 23.14
CA GLN A 283 51.86 -53.22 24.02
C GLN A 283 52.29 -54.03 25.26
N GLY A 284 51.37 -54.80 25.85
CA GLY A 284 51.67 -55.73 26.96
C GLY A 284 52.56 -56.91 26.53
N GLU A 285 52.36 -57.45 25.33
CA GLU A 285 53.28 -58.44 24.76
C GLU A 285 54.67 -57.86 24.50
N ASN A 286 54.77 -56.65 23.97
CA ASN A 286 56.05 -55.99 23.71
C ASN A 286 56.81 -55.71 25.03
N GLN A 287 56.14 -55.20 26.07
CA GLN A 287 56.74 -55.07 27.41
C GLN A 287 57.20 -56.43 28.00
N ARG A 288 56.43 -57.50 27.76
CA ARG A 288 56.81 -58.87 28.16
C ARG A 288 58.00 -59.41 27.36
N LEU A 289 58.17 -59.00 26.10
CA LEU A 289 59.33 -59.31 25.28
C LEU A 289 60.56 -58.47 25.66
N GLU A 290 60.38 -57.19 25.98
CA GLU A 290 61.43 -56.31 26.52
C GLU A 290 61.97 -56.82 27.86
N SER A 291 61.10 -57.25 28.78
CA SER A 291 61.50 -57.93 30.02
C SER A 291 62.31 -59.19 29.74
N LYS A 292 61.82 -60.08 28.86
CA LYS A 292 62.55 -61.29 28.46
C LYS A 292 63.89 -60.97 27.79
N LEU A 293 63.99 -59.87 27.04
CA LEU A 293 65.22 -59.42 26.42
C LEU A 293 66.22 -58.92 27.48
N ALA A 294 65.75 -58.16 28.47
CA ALA A 294 66.55 -57.73 29.62
C ALA A 294 67.05 -58.94 30.43
N ASP A 295 66.18 -59.90 30.74
CA ASP A 295 66.55 -61.16 31.39
C ASP A 295 67.58 -61.94 30.55
N ALA A 296 67.39 -62.04 29.23
CA ALA A 296 68.34 -62.71 28.34
C ALA A 296 69.69 -61.97 28.25
N MET A 297 69.70 -60.63 28.27
CA MET A 297 70.93 -59.83 28.30
C MET A 297 71.66 -59.97 29.65
N ALA A 298 70.94 -60.02 30.77
CA ALA A 298 71.51 -60.28 32.09
C ALA A 298 72.13 -61.69 32.17
N ASN A 299 71.39 -62.72 31.75
CA ASN A 299 71.88 -64.11 31.67
C ASN A 299 73.08 -64.23 30.71
N ARG A 300 73.09 -63.50 29.59
CA ARG A 300 74.23 -63.44 28.68
C ARG A 300 75.44 -62.77 29.33
N SER A 301 75.26 -61.66 30.03
CA SER A 301 76.37 -60.97 30.72
C SER A 301 76.99 -61.86 31.82
N ASP A 302 76.15 -62.53 32.61
CA ASP A 302 76.55 -63.51 33.62
C ASP A 302 77.28 -64.73 32.99
N ALA A 303 76.85 -65.18 31.81
CA ALA A 303 77.56 -66.21 31.03
C ALA A 303 78.91 -65.73 30.46
N GLU A 304 78.99 -64.47 29.97
CA GLU A 304 80.23 -63.86 29.50
C GLU A 304 81.24 -63.66 30.64
N VAL A 305 80.77 -63.30 31.85
CA VAL A 305 81.60 -63.27 33.06
C VAL A 305 82.12 -64.67 33.41
N ARG A 306 81.26 -65.71 33.44
CA ARG A 306 81.71 -67.09 33.70
C ARG A 306 82.69 -67.61 32.65
N LEU A 307 82.51 -67.26 31.38
CA LEU A 307 83.46 -67.59 30.31
C LEU A 307 84.82 -66.90 30.51
N ARG A 308 84.81 -65.65 30.98
CA ARG A 308 86.04 -64.90 31.29
C ARG A 308 86.77 -65.49 32.51
N GLU A 309 86.05 -65.81 33.59
CA GLU A 309 86.61 -66.53 34.74
C GLU A 309 87.17 -67.90 34.35
N ALA A 310 86.49 -68.63 33.46
CA ALA A 310 86.96 -69.92 32.97
C ALA A 310 88.25 -69.75 32.15
N ALA A 311 88.32 -68.75 31.27
CA ALA A 311 89.53 -68.42 30.51
C ALA A 311 90.70 -68.03 31.42
N ASP A 312 90.49 -67.20 32.44
CA ASP A 312 91.50 -66.83 33.42
C ASP A 312 91.99 -68.04 34.24
N ARG A 313 91.10 -69.00 34.56
CA ARG A 313 91.47 -70.27 35.21
C ARG A 313 92.27 -71.18 34.28
N PHE A 314 91.91 -71.25 32.99
CA PHE A 314 92.69 -71.99 31.99
C PHE A 314 94.08 -71.38 31.79
N ALA A 315 94.20 -70.06 31.67
CA ALA A 315 95.49 -69.39 31.53
C ALA A 315 96.44 -69.69 32.71
N ARG A 316 95.94 -69.63 33.96
CA ARG A 316 96.72 -70.01 35.16
C ARG A 316 97.06 -71.50 35.20
N ALA A 317 96.19 -72.37 34.67
CA ALA A 317 96.48 -73.79 34.56
C ALA A 317 97.56 -74.07 33.49
N GLU A 318 97.54 -73.37 32.36
CA GLU A 318 98.58 -73.44 31.33
C GLU A 318 99.93 -72.90 31.84
N GLU A 319 99.93 -71.80 32.59
CA GLU A 319 101.12 -71.26 33.28
C GLU A 319 101.70 -72.25 34.30
N SER A 320 100.85 -72.89 35.11
CA SER A 320 101.27 -73.96 36.03
C SER A 320 101.80 -75.21 35.30
N ILE A 321 101.21 -75.59 34.17
CA ILE A 321 101.69 -76.70 33.33
C ILE A 321 103.02 -76.34 32.63
N ALA A 322 103.24 -75.06 32.28
CA ALA A 322 104.51 -74.59 31.74
C ALA A 322 105.62 -74.68 32.81
N SER A 323 105.36 -74.19 34.03
CA SER A 323 106.27 -74.34 35.18
C SER A 323 106.62 -75.81 35.44
N LEU A 324 105.63 -76.70 35.54
CA LEU A 324 105.86 -78.13 35.78
C LEU A 324 106.62 -78.82 34.63
N ARG A 325 106.49 -78.34 33.39
CA ARG A 325 107.31 -78.81 32.26
C ARG A 325 108.75 -78.32 32.33
N GLU A 326 108.99 -77.12 32.82
CA GLU A 326 110.34 -76.58 32.98
C GLU A 326 111.09 -77.29 34.12
N ASP A 327 110.46 -77.49 35.28
CA ASP A 327 110.97 -78.35 36.36
C ASP A 327 111.21 -79.79 35.86
N GLY A 328 110.29 -80.33 35.05
CA GLY A 328 110.42 -81.63 34.39
C GLY A 328 111.60 -81.71 33.41
N ASN A 329 111.98 -80.61 32.77
CA ASN A 329 113.16 -80.55 31.90
C ASN A 329 114.45 -80.43 32.72
N GLN A 330 114.48 -79.58 33.76
CA GLN A 330 115.64 -79.42 34.64
C GLN A 330 115.98 -80.72 35.41
N THR A 331 114.95 -81.47 35.84
CA THR A 331 115.16 -82.79 36.47
C THR A 331 115.64 -83.84 35.48
N ASN A 332 115.23 -83.78 34.21
CA ASN A 332 115.74 -84.67 33.16
C ASN A 332 117.19 -84.35 32.74
N THR A 333 117.60 -83.08 32.67
CA THR A 333 119.02 -82.73 32.42
C THR A 333 119.91 -83.16 33.57
N ALA A 334 119.51 -82.89 34.83
CA ALA A 334 120.23 -83.37 36.01
C ALA A 334 120.34 -84.91 36.06
N ARG A 335 119.29 -85.63 35.63
CA ARG A 335 119.33 -87.10 35.49
C ARG A 335 120.32 -87.54 34.41
N ALA A 336 120.35 -86.88 33.25
CA ALA A 336 121.28 -87.21 32.18
C ALA A 336 122.75 -87.01 32.58
N GLU A 337 123.05 -85.93 33.33
CA GLU A 337 124.38 -85.73 33.92
C GLU A 337 124.77 -86.83 34.91
N LEU A 338 123.85 -87.25 35.79
CA LEU A 338 124.10 -88.33 36.74
C LEU A 338 124.32 -89.67 36.03
N GLU A 339 123.61 -89.94 34.94
CA GLU A 339 123.82 -91.15 34.12
C GLU A 339 125.18 -91.12 33.39
N ALA A 340 125.63 -89.96 32.92
CA ALA A 340 126.96 -89.79 32.34
C ALA A 340 128.07 -90.05 33.39
N LYS A 341 127.97 -89.43 34.57
CA LYS A 341 128.88 -89.65 35.71
C LYS A 341 128.89 -91.12 36.16
N LEU A 342 127.76 -91.82 36.11
CA LEU A 342 127.68 -93.26 36.39
C LEU A 342 128.45 -94.11 35.36
N LYS A 343 128.38 -93.77 34.07
CA LYS A 343 129.13 -94.49 33.01
C LYS A 343 130.64 -94.29 33.18
N GLU A 344 131.08 -93.08 33.52
CA GLU A 344 132.49 -92.76 33.82
C GLU A 344 133.03 -93.51 35.05
N ILE A 345 132.26 -93.57 36.15
CA ILE A 345 132.58 -94.36 37.34
C ILE A 345 132.64 -95.87 37.01
N THR A 346 131.74 -96.35 36.14
CA THR A 346 131.73 -97.76 35.74
C THR A 346 132.96 -98.12 34.89
N ALA A 347 133.37 -97.24 33.97
CA ALA A 347 134.57 -97.43 33.14
C ALA A 347 135.87 -97.41 33.98
N SER A 348 136.03 -96.40 34.85
CA SER A 348 137.20 -96.30 35.74
C SER A 348 137.30 -97.46 36.74
N ARG A 349 136.17 -98.02 37.21
CA ARG A 349 136.18 -99.26 37.99
C ARG A 349 136.67 -100.46 37.18
N ALA A 350 136.28 -100.60 35.92
CA ALA A 350 136.71 -101.71 35.07
C ALA A 350 138.25 -101.70 34.87
N GLU A 351 138.84 -100.53 34.59
CA GLU A 351 140.30 -100.41 34.51
C GLU A 351 141.02 -100.79 35.82
N LEU A 352 140.44 -100.44 36.97
CA LEU A 352 141.03 -100.78 38.27
C LEU A 352 140.96 -102.28 38.57
N GLU A 353 139.89 -102.97 38.17
CA GLU A 353 139.80 -104.44 38.30
C GLU A 353 140.74 -105.18 37.34
N GLU A 354 141.06 -104.60 36.19
CA GLU A 354 142.07 -105.14 35.26
C GLU A 354 143.50 -104.96 35.81
N LYS A 355 143.85 -103.74 36.27
CA LYS A 355 145.13 -103.45 36.96
C LYS A 355 145.34 -104.28 38.23
N LEU A 356 144.24 -104.64 38.93
CA LEU A 356 144.28 -105.54 40.08
C LEU A 356 144.66 -106.98 39.68
N LYS A 357 144.11 -107.51 38.58
CA LYS A 357 144.48 -108.84 38.06
C LYS A 357 145.95 -108.90 37.62
N GLU A 358 146.45 -107.85 36.98
CA GLU A 358 147.84 -107.76 36.54
C GLU A 358 148.82 -107.73 37.73
N THR A 359 148.53 -106.94 38.76
CA THR A 359 149.33 -106.91 40.01
C THR A 359 149.24 -108.22 40.81
N GLN A 360 148.10 -108.92 40.77
CA GLN A 360 147.95 -110.24 41.39
C GLN A 360 148.72 -111.32 40.62
N SER A 361 148.72 -111.26 39.29
CA SER A 361 149.51 -112.15 38.41
C SER A 361 151.02 -112.00 38.66
N THR A 362 151.53 -110.77 38.60
CA THR A 362 152.96 -110.47 38.82
C THR A 362 153.43 -110.83 40.24
N ARG A 363 152.57 -110.66 41.26
CA ARG A 363 152.84 -111.18 42.62
C ARG A 363 153.04 -112.70 42.63
N SER A 364 152.19 -113.47 41.97
CA SER A 364 152.32 -114.94 41.92
C SER A 364 153.61 -115.41 41.22
N GLN A 365 154.09 -114.65 40.23
CA GLN A 365 155.38 -114.89 39.57
C GLN A 365 156.59 -114.56 40.45
N LEU A 366 156.48 -113.55 41.32
CA LEU A 366 157.53 -113.24 42.30
C LEU A 366 157.58 -114.28 43.43
N GLU A 367 156.43 -114.77 43.88
CA GLU A 367 156.32 -115.76 44.97
C GLU A 367 156.85 -117.15 44.54
N THR A 368 156.61 -117.54 43.28
CA THR A 368 157.23 -118.74 42.66
C THR A 368 158.74 -118.56 42.40
N ARG A 369 159.21 -117.35 42.09
CA ARG A 369 160.66 -117.05 42.01
C ARG A 369 161.34 -117.05 43.39
N LEU A 370 160.66 -116.58 44.43
CA LEU A 370 161.18 -116.54 45.79
C LEU A 370 161.38 -117.96 46.34
N THR A 371 160.36 -118.82 46.19
CA THR A 371 160.45 -120.24 46.58
C THR A 371 161.49 -121.02 45.77
N ALA A 372 161.68 -120.70 44.48
CA ALA A 372 162.79 -121.24 43.67
C ALA A 372 164.18 -120.71 44.09
N ALA A 373 164.24 -119.52 44.70
CA ALA A 373 165.47 -118.97 45.26
C ALA A 373 165.81 -119.59 46.63
N ASP A 374 164.84 -119.70 47.54
CA ASP A 374 165.04 -120.33 48.85
C ASP A 374 165.37 -121.82 48.74
N THR A 375 164.78 -122.56 47.79
CA THR A 375 165.18 -123.96 47.53
C THR A 375 166.60 -124.09 46.98
N ARG A 376 167.08 -123.14 46.17
CA ARG A 376 168.52 -123.06 45.83
C ARG A 376 169.38 -122.69 47.04
N ARG A 377 168.88 -121.81 47.91
CA ARG A 377 169.57 -121.36 49.12
C ARG A 377 169.77 -122.52 50.10
N THR A 378 168.74 -123.33 50.35
CA THR A 378 168.84 -124.49 51.26
C THR A 378 169.75 -125.59 50.72
N VAL A 379 169.81 -125.80 49.39
CA VAL A 379 170.79 -126.70 48.77
C VAL A 379 172.22 -126.19 49.00
N LEU A 380 172.48 -124.89 48.76
CA LEU A 380 173.80 -124.28 49.00
C LEU A 380 174.18 -124.24 50.49
N GLU A 381 173.22 -124.00 51.39
CA GLU A 381 173.43 -124.06 52.84
C GLU A 381 173.81 -125.48 53.30
N LEU A 382 173.20 -126.52 52.71
CA LEU A 382 173.56 -127.93 52.96
C LEU A 382 174.95 -128.30 52.40
N GLU A 383 175.33 -127.81 51.22
CA GLU A 383 176.68 -128.02 50.67
C GLU A 383 177.75 -127.28 51.48
N ILE A 384 177.46 -126.08 51.99
CA ILE A 384 178.34 -125.32 52.88
C ILE A 384 178.51 -126.02 54.24
N GLU A 385 177.45 -126.61 54.81
CA GLU A 385 177.56 -127.49 55.99
C GLU A 385 178.42 -128.72 55.72
N LYS A 386 178.28 -129.37 54.56
CA LYS A 386 179.13 -130.51 54.20
C LYS A 386 180.60 -130.12 54.03
N LEU A 387 180.88 -128.98 53.38
CA LEU A 387 182.24 -128.47 53.22
C LEU A 387 182.87 -128.01 54.55
N LYS A 388 182.08 -127.66 55.58
CA LYS A 388 182.59 -127.46 56.94
C LYS A 388 182.97 -128.78 57.63
N SER A 389 182.13 -129.80 57.55
CA SER A 389 182.32 -131.02 58.35
C SER A 389 183.58 -131.80 57.95
N GLU A 390 183.86 -131.90 56.65
CA GLU A 390 185.07 -132.56 56.13
C GLU A 390 186.36 -131.75 56.37
N LEU A 391 186.26 -130.44 56.65
CA LEU A 391 187.42 -129.57 56.91
C LEU A 391 187.91 -129.61 58.38
N GLN A 392 187.19 -130.27 59.30
CA GLN A 392 187.48 -130.21 60.74
C GLN A 392 188.23 -131.43 61.32
N THR A 393 188.25 -132.59 60.65
CA THR A 393 189.01 -133.79 61.11
C THR A 393 190.41 -133.91 60.48
N ALA A 394 191.02 -132.79 60.11
CA ALA A 394 192.43 -132.71 59.70
C ALA A 394 193.30 -131.82 60.63
N LYS A 395 192.87 -131.54 61.88
CA LYS A 395 193.70 -130.86 62.90
C LYS A 395 193.47 -131.35 64.34
N ALA A 396 194.21 -132.40 64.71
CA ALA A 396 194.79 -132.57 66.05
C ALA A 396 196.32 -132.83 65.96
N SER A 397 196.90 -132.55 64.79
CA SER A 397 198.32 -132.64 64.46
C SER A 397 198.56 -131.70 63.27
N ILE A 398 199.60 -130.86 63.35
CA ILE A 398 199.98 -129.84 62.35
C ILE A 398 198.82 -128.80 62.07
N PRO A 399 198.88 -127.88 61.09
CA PRO A 399 198.89 -126.42 61.36
C PRO A 399 197.54 -125.68 61.17
N ALA A 400 197.55 -124.34 61.32
CA ALA A 400 196.51 -123.37 60.90
C ALA A 400 195.30 -123.21 61.87
N PRO A 401 194.15 -122.59 61.49
CA PRO A 401 194.00 -121.12 61.38
C PRO A 401 192.77 -120.49 62.11
N ALA A 402 192.73 -119.15 62.11
CA ALA A 402 191.58 -118.24 62.29
C ALA A 402 190.97 -117.97 63.70
N ALA A 403 190.93 -116.67 64.05
CA ALA A 403 190.03 -115.97 64.99
C ALA A 403 189.95 -114.50 64.50
N LYS A 404 188.83 -113.74 64.48
CA LYS A 404 187.86 -113.33 65.54
C LYS A 404 188.48 -112.46 66.65
N PRO A 405 187.96 -111.23 66.85
CA PRO A 405 186.99 -110.91 67.93
C PRO A 405 185.53 -110.67 67.42
N GLU A 406 184.45 -110.89 68.21
CA GLU A 406 183.72 -110.03 69.20
C GLU A 406 182.73 -109.00 68.55
N THR A 407 181.48 -108.69 68.96
CA THR A 407 180.48 -109.01 70.04
C THR A 407 180.17 -107.97 71.15
N ALA A 408 179.10 -107.18 70.95
CA ALA A 408 178.20 -106.52 71.94
C ALA A 408 176.85 -106.20 71.21
N SER A 409 175.61 -106.25 71.72
CA SER A 409 174.97 -105.80 72.99
C SER A 409 174.72 -104.27 73.04
N GLY A 410 173.52 -103.71 73.32
CA GLY A 410 172.15 -104.26 73.51
C GLY A 410 171.15 -103.17 74.03
N ILE A 411 169.82 -103.45 74.08
CA ILE A 411 168.74 -102.61 74.72
C ILE A 411 168.43 -101.30 73.87
N THR A 412 167.32 -100.50 73.92
CA THR A 412 166.20 -100.19 74.86
C THR A 412 164.78 -100.22 74.20
N ALA A 413 163.81 -99.33 74.54
CA ALA A 413 162.36 -99.51 74.33
C ALA A 413 161.49 -98.20 74.26
N ALA A 414 160.23 -98.35 73.78
CA ALA A 414 158.99 -97.57 74.06
C ALA A 414 158.71 -96.14 73.47
N GLY A 415 157.43 -95.89 73.13
CA GLY A 415 156.80 -94.56 72.87
C GLY A 415 156.62 -94.17 71.38
N SER A 416 155.46 -94.35 70.72
CA SER A 416 154.24 -93.51 70.79
C SER A 416 154.51 -92.02 70.58
N GLY A 417 154.11 -91.36 69.49
CA GLY A 417 153.27 -91.76 68.35
C GLY A 417 152.54 -90.52 67.80
N VAL A 418 151.90 -90.49 66.62
CA VAL A 418 151.67 -91.47 65.53
C VAL A 418 151.64 -90.63 64.24
N LYS A 419 152.14 -91.02 63.05
CA LYS A 419 152.33 -92.35 62.44
C LYS A 419 153.75 -92.52 61.85
N THR A 420 154.03 -93.74 61.39
CA THR A 420 155.30 -94.21 60.80
C THR A 420 155.01 -94.96 59.48
N VAL A 421 155.96 -95.29 58.60
CA VAL A 421 157.41 -95.46 58.78
C VAL A 421 158.20 -94.71 57.71
N SER A 422 159.01 -93.74 58.15
CA SER A 422 160.46 -93.91 58.18
C SER A 422 161.06 -93.00 59.26
N SER A 423 162.17 -93.44 59.84
CA SER A 423 162.99 -92.67 60.80
C SER A 423 164.38 -93.29 60.75
N LYS A 424 164.61 -94.45 61.40
CA LYS A 424 165.86 -95.23 61.21
C LYS A 424 166.14 -95.58 59.73
N LEU A 425 165.09 -95.73 58.91
CA LEU A 425 165.16 -95.87 57.44
C LEU A 425 165.33 -94.54 56.67
N LEU A 426 164.83 -93.41 57.16
CA LEU A 426 165.09 -92.09 56.55
C LEU A 426 166.52 -91.64 56.86
N GLU A 427 166.97 -91.83 58.10
CA GLU A 427 168.33 -91.60 58.58
C GLU A 427 169.36 -92.45 57.78
N GLN A 428 168.94 -93.62 57.29
CA GLN A 428 169.69 -94.44 56.33
C GLN A 428 169.70 -93.86 54.90
N GLU A 429 168.57 -93.38 54.39
CA GLU A 429 168.47 -92.84 53.03
C GLU A 429 169.31 -91.57 52.82
N ILE A 430 169.67 -90.85 53.90
CA ILE A 430 170.73 -89.80 53.89
C ILE A 430 172.02 -90.36 53.29
N VAL A 431 172.55 -91.44 53.86
CA VAL A 431 174.00 -91.72 53.78
C VAL A 431 174.39 -92.24 52.40
N ARG A 432 173.44 -92.85 51.67
CA ARG A 432 173.57 -93.23 50.26
C ARG A 432 173.81 -92.02 49.34
N VAL A 433 173.32 -90.85 49.74
CA VAL A 433 173.01 -89.73 48.84
C VAL A 433 174.10 -88.64 48.85
N GLU A 434 174.83 -88.42 49.95
CA GLU A 434 175.90 -87.39 50.05
C GLU A 434 177.20 -87.76 49.33
N GLY A 435 177.49 -89.06 49.29
CA GLY A 435 178.73 -89.59 48.73
C GLY A 435 178.61 -89.95 47.26
N MET A 436 177.43 -90.46 46.84
CA MET A 436 177.12 -90.72 45.43
C MET A 436 177.49 -89.48 44.64
N LEU A 437 176.85 -88.37 45.01
CA LEU A 437 177.05 -86.93 44.76
C LEU A 437 178.48 -86.34 44.71
N ALA A 438 179.53 -87.02 45.17
CA ALA A 438 180.90 -86.49 45.16
C ALA A 438 181.97 -87.48 44.66
N GLU A 439 181.74 -88.81 44.70
CA GLU A 439 182.27 -89.69 43.63
C GLU A 439 181.69 -89.22 42.29
N VAL A 440 180.44 -88.74 42.32
CA VAL A 440 179.86 -87.71 41.45
C VAL A 440 180.72 -86.43 41.46
N THR A 441 181.78 -86.41 40.66
CA THR A 441 182.11 -85.17 39.94
C THR A 441 181.98 -85.36 38.44
N LYS A 442 182.37 -86.42 37.71
CA LYS A 442 183.71 -87.01 37.45
C LYS A 442 183.80 -87.70 36.02
N LEU A 443 183.57 -86.95 34.91
CA LEU A 443 183.74 -87.13 33.40
C LEU A 443 183.49 -85.77 32.72
N ILE A 444 182.24 -85.43 32.29
CA ILE A 444 181.73 -84.41 31.32
C ILE A 444 182.42 -83.00 31.20
N ASP A 445 183.51 -82.69 31.93
CA ASP A 445 184.61 -81.82 31.45
C ASP A 445 185.62 -82.61 30.56
N ASP A 446 185.37 -83.90 30.33
CA ASP A 446 186.32 -84.87 29.80
C ASP A 446 186.19 -85.02 28.26
N PRO A 447 187.28 -84.86 27.46
CA PRO A 447 187.14 -84.64 26.02
C PRO A 447 187.22 -85.85 25.04
N ALA A 448 187.92 -86.95 25.35
CA ALA A 448 188.49 -87.87 24.33
C ALA A 448 188.46 -89.45 24.49
N SER A 449 187.80 -90.20 25.38
CA SER A 449 186.83 -89.87 26.42
C SER A 449 187.32 -88.83 27.40
N ALA A 450 188.53 -88.83 27.99
CA ALA A 450 189.39 -89.95 28.40
C ALA A 450 189.98 -89.79 29.83
N LEU A 451 190.23 -88.58 30.34
CA LEU A 451 190.44 -88.31 31.77
C LEU A 451 189.10 -88.46 32.48
N SER A 452 188.81 -89.71 32.84
CA SER A 452 187.48 -90.31 33.07
C SER A 452 186.63 -89.74 34.24
N THR A 453 186.67 -88.41 34.44
CA THR A 453 187.39 -87.67 35.50
C THR A 453 186.71 -86.36 36.00
N VAL A 454 186.19 -85.50 35.11
CA VAL A 454 185.61 -84.11 35.31
C VAL A 454 184.12 -83.96 35.80
N MET A 455 183.09 -83.92 34.90
CA MET A 455 181.59 -83.77 35.11
C MET A 455 180.56 -84.99 34.89
N ARG A 456 180.82 -86.32 34.93
CA ARG A 456 179.90 -87.53 34.69
C ARG A 456 178.48 -87.70 35.32
N LYS A 457 177.92 -86.87 36.22
CA LYS A 457 178.66 -86.13 37.23
C LYS A 457 178.05 -84.79 37.66
N ASN A 458 178.63 -83.64 37.30
CA ASN A 458 178.53 -82.39 38.07
C ASN A 458 177.13 -81.73 38.08
N VAL A 459 176.20 -82.17 37.24
CA VAL A 459 174.77 -81.84 37.39
C VAL A 459 174.08 -82.81 38.36
N GLU A 460 174.39 -84.10 38.26
CA GLU A 460 174.13 -85.10 39.32
C GLU A 460 174.78 -84.68 40.66
N LYS A 461 175.77 -83.77 40.69
CA LYS A 461 176.36 -83.13 41.91
C LYS A 461 175.44 -82.07 42.55
N THR A 462 174.31 -81.75 41.93
CA THR A 462 173.36 -80.74 42.44
C THR A 462 172.06 -81.37 42.95
N GLU A 463 171.54 -82.40 42.26
CA GLU A 463 170.23 -82.97 42.57
C GLU A 463 170.22 -83.80 43.86
N ILE A 464 171.20 -84.69 44.04
CA ILE A 464 171.29 -85.50 45.28
C ILE A 464 171.77 -84.66 46.49
N GLU A 465 172.37 -83.48 46.28
CA GLU A 465 172.73 -82.50 47.34
C GLU A 465 171.47 -81.91 47.99
N ALA A 466 170.42 -81.71 47.18
CA ALA A 466 169.10 -81.29 47.64
C ALA A 466 168.32 -82.46 48.27
N TYR A 467 168.34 -83.65 47.67
CA TYR A 467 167.60 -84.82 48.14
C TYR A 467 167.98 -85.18 49.59
N LEU A 468 169.29 -85.19 49.90
CA LEU A 468 169.80 -85.46 51.25
C LEU A 468 169.29 -84.47 52.30
N LYS A 469 169.23 -83.20 51.91
CA LYS A 469 168.88 -82.10 52.80
C LYS A 469 167.43 -82.19 53.25
N GLY A 470 166.54 -82.64 52.36
CA GLY A 470 165.17 -83.00 52.69
C GLY A 470 165.10 -84.20 53.65
N ILE A 471 166.00 -85.16 53.51
CA ILE A 471 166.02 -86.35 54.37
C ILE A 471 166.52 -86.03 55.78
N ARG A 472 167.67 -85.34 55.97
CA ARG A 472 168.17 -84.97 57.32
C ARG A 472 167.16 -84.20 58.16
N PHE A 473 166.31 -83.39 57.52
CA PHE A 473 165.23 -82.64 58.17
C PHE A 473 164.18 -83.56 58.85
N THR A 474 164.02 -84.81 58.39
CA THR A 474 162.99 -85.74 58.91
C THR A 474 163.39 -86.52 60.17
N ILE A 475 164.65 -86.47 60.62
CA ILE A 475 165.14 -87.25 61.76
C ILE A 475 165.98 -86.46 62.79
N GLY A 476 166.03 -85.13 62.69
CA GLY A 476 166.58 -84.29 63.76
C GLY A 476 168.10 -84.38 63.97
N GLN A 477 168.87 -84.71 62.92
CA GLN A 477 170.34 -84.63 62.91
C GLN A 477 170.92 -83.47 62.06
N ILE A 478 170.06 -82.67 61.43
CA ILE A 478 170.25 -81.23 61.53
C ILE A 478 169.52 -80.84 62.84
N GLU A 479 170.02 -79.85 63.58
CA GLU A 479 169.16 -78.99 64.40
C GLU A 479 168.68 -77.85 63.48
N PRO A 480 167.49 -77.88 62.85
CA PRO A 480 166.99 -76.72 62.12
C PRO A 480 166.76 -75.48 62.99
N LYS A 481 166.95 -75.57 64.32
CA LYS A 481 165.82 -75.87 65.23
C LYS A 481 165.34 -77.31 65.11
#